data_AF-A0A9E5YPC4-F1
#
_entry.id   AF-A0A9E5YPC4-F1
#
_cell.length_a   1.000
_cell.length_b   1.000
_cell.length_c   1.000
_cell.angle_alpha   90.00
_cell.angle_beta   90.00
_cell.angle_gamma   90.00
#
_symmetry.space_group_name_H-M   'P 1'
#
loop_
_entity.id
_entity.type
_entity.pdbx_description
1 polymer ?
#
loop_
_entity_poly.entity_id
_entity_poly.type
_entity_poly.pdbx_seq_one_letter_code
_entity_poly.pdbx_strand_id
1 'polypeptide(L)'
;MGSMINVIGATAIGAMFLLTILSGIFNAQAIAFNAKMQVTLAQVSEDVIEILDNYYLSRVGLGVHSGNKITYASDDSLQFDSRLDDASGDNKKYTILIIKDGNDNLVVYRDGVIDFGPFALSDNTDNLKFTYYKYDSATGGDIEESSLDLIQSVEVDIEFEYQTYKMESGVDYVRHKIKFWSYFKNLYL
;
A
#
# COMPACT_ATOMS: atom_id res chain seq x y z
N MET A 1 -16.70 -66.52 0.76
CA MET A 1 -17.25 -65.25 0.21
C MET A 1 -17.21 -64.07 1.20
N GLY A 2 -17.28 -64.29 2.52
CA GLY A 2 -17.21 -63.18 3.50
C GLY A 2 -15.86 -62.44 3.57
N SER A 3 -14.73 -63.09 3.25
CA SER A 3 -13.41 -62.43 3.30
C SER A 3 -13.21 -61.35 2.23
N MET A 4 -13.75 -61.52 1.02
CA MET A 4 -13.65 -60.50 -0.03
C MET A 4 -14.49 -59.27 0.27
N ILE A 5 -15.71 -59.43 0.82
CA ILE A 5 -16.56 -58.31 1.24
C ILE A 5 -15.90 -57.51 2.38
N ASN A 6 -15.26 -58.19 3.33
CA ASN A 6 -14.53 -57.52 4.41
C ASN A 6 -13.31 -56.75 3.90
N VAL A 7 -12.58 -57.28 2.93
CA VAL A 7 -11.44 -56.58 2.29
C VAL A 7 -11.91 -55.37 1.49
N ILE A 8 -13.02 -55.48 0.74
CA ILE A 8 -13.60 -54.37 -0.01
C ILE A 8 -14.11 -53.27 0.94
N GLY A 9 -14.80 -53.64 2.02
CA GLY A 9 -15.26 -52.69 3.03
C GLY A 9 -14.12 -51.97 3.76
N ALA A 10 -13.07 -52.69 4.15
CA ALA A 10 -11.88 -52.10 4.77
C ALA A 10 -11.13 -51.17 3.80
N THR A 11 -11.06 -51.53 2.52
CA THR A 11 -10.42 -50.69 1.48
C THR A 11 -11.23 -49.41 1.24
N ALA A 12 -12.55 -49.50 1.20
CA ALA A 12 -13.43 -48.33 1.03
C ALA A 12 -13.33 -47.36 2.23
N ILE A 13 -13.31 -47.89 3.46
CA ILE A 13 -13.13 -47.08 4.68
C ILE A 13 -11.73 -46.44 4.70
N GLY A 14 -10.69 -47.21 4.34
CA GLY A 14 -9.32 -46.69 4.23
C GLY A 14 -9.20 -45.58 3.18
N ALA A 15 -9.82 -45.74 2.02
CA ALA A 15 -9.84 -44.72 0.97
C ALA A 15 -10.58 -43.46 1.43
N MET A 16 -11.74 -43.58 2.08
CA MET A 16 -12.47 -42.43 2.62
C MET A 16 -11.68 -41.71 3.72
N PHE A 17 -10.97 -42.45 4.57
CA PHE A 17 -10.10 -41.88 5.60
C PHE A 17 -8.92 -41.12 4.99
N LEU A 18 -8.26 -41.68 3.97
CA LEU A 18 -7.19 -41.01 3.24
C LEU A 18 -7.69 -39.75 2.53
N LEU A 19 -8.86 -39.78 1.91
CA LEU A 19 -9.47 -38.60 1.29
C LEU A 19 -9.77 -37.51 2.33
N THR A 20 -10.22 -37.89 3.52
CA THR A 20 -10.51 -36.94 4.61
C THR A 20 -9.23 -36.29 5.11
N ILE A 21 -8.17 -37.08 5.31
CA ILE A 21 -6.85 -36.55 5.70
C ILE A 21 -6.29 -35.64 4.60
N LEU A 22 -6.37 -36.06 3.34
CA LEU A 22 -5.85 -35.28 2.21
C LEU A 22 -6.57 -33.93 2.08
N SER A 23 -7.90 -33.92 2.19
CA SER A 23 -8.70 -32.69 2.25
C SER A 23 -8.32 -31.82 3.45
N GLY A 24 -8.09 -32.44 4.61
CA GLY A 24 -7.63 -31.72 5.81
C GLY A 24 -6.26 -31.06 5.62
N ILE A 25 -5.31 -31.75 4.98
CA ILE A 25 -3.98 -31.21 4.68
C ILE A 25 -4.08 -30.05 3.70
N PHE A 26 -4.86 -30.17 2.63
CA PHE A 26 -5.01 -29.08 1.67
C PHE A 26 -5.67 -27.84 2.27
N ASN A 27 -6.68 -28.02 3.12
CA ASN A 27 -7.28 -26.91 3.86
C ASN A 27 -6.26 -26.24 4.80
N ALA A 28 -5.47 -27.03 5.54
CA ALA A 28 -4.43 -26.49 6.41
C ALA A 28 -3.34 -25.73 5.63
N GLN A 29 -2.94 -26.23 4.46
CA GLN A 29 -1.99 -25.55 3.57
C GLN A 29 -2.53 -24.21 3.04
N ALA A 30 -3.79 -24.18 2.61
CA ALA A 30 -4.44 -22.95 2.15
C ALA A 30 -4.49 -21.89 3.26
N ILE A 31 -4.86 -22.29 4.47
CA ILE A 31 -4.87 -21.38 5.64
C ILE A 31 -3.47 -20.87 5.94
N ALA A 32 -2.45 -21.74 5.96
CA ALA A 32 -1.08 -21.34 6.23
C ALA A 32 -0.52 -20.39 5.16
N PHE A 33 -0.85 -20.63 3.89
CA PHE A 33 -0.48 -19.73 2.79
C PHE A 33 -1.13 -18.36 2.96
N ASN A 34 -2.44 -18.31 3.22
CA ASN A 34 -3.17 -17.05 3.38
C ASN A 34 -2.65 -16.25 4.60
N ALA A 35 -2.37 -16.93 5.71
CA ALA A 35 -1.76 -16.29 6.88
C ALA A 35 -0.38 -15.72 6.56
N LYS A 36 0.45 -16.45 5.80
CA LYS A 36 1.75 -15.95 5.35
C LYS A 36 1.61 -14.73 4.46
N MET A 37 0.67 -14.74 3.51
CA MET A 37 0.43 -13.60 2.63
C MET A 37 -0.07 -12.38 3.40
N GLN A 38 -0.92 -12.57 4.41
CA GLN A 38 -1.37 -11.49 5.28
C GLN A 38 -0.23 -10.86 6.08
N VAL A 39 0.67 -11.66 6.66
CA VAL A 39 1.86 -11.15 7.36
C VAL A 39 2.79 -10.42 6.40
N THR A 40 3.00 -10.98 5.20
CA THR A 40 3.86 -10.36 4.18
C THR A 40 3.27 -9.02 3.73
N LEU A 41 1.96 -8.95 3.48
CA LEU A 41 1.28 -7.72 3.10
C LEU A 41 1.41 -6.64 4.18
N ALA A 42 1.21 -7.01 5.45
CA ALA A 42 1.37 -6.09 6.57
C ALA A 42 2.80 -5.52 6.61
N GLN A 43 3.83 -6.37 6.55
CA GLN A 43 5.23 -5.95 6.55
C GLN A 43 5.57 -5.02 5.37
N VAL A 44 5.21 -5.42 4.15
CA VAL A 44 5.48 -4.59 2.96
C VAL A 44 4.76 -3.25 3.04
N SER A 45 3.50 -3.24 3.50
CA SER A 45 2.76 -1.99 3.65
C SER A 45 3.33 -1.06 4.72
N GLU A 46 3.86 -1.61 5.82
CA GLU A 46 4.55 -0.84 6.85
C GLU A 46 5.86 -0.24 6.31
N ASP A 47 6.68 -1.04 5.61
CA ASP A 47 7.92 -0.59 4.98
C ASP A 47 7.65 0.52 3.95
N VAL A 48 6.59 0.36 3.14
CA VAL A 48 6.15 1.36 2.16
C VAL A 48 5.79 2.67 2.82
N ILE A 49 5.05 2.62 3.92
CA ILE A 49 4.64 3.82 4.64
C ILE A 49 5.79 4.47 5.37
N GLU A 50 6.70 3.68 5.94
CA GLU A 50 7.91 4.21 6.55
C GLU A 50 8.73 5.01 5.52
N ILE A 51 8.89 4.48 4.31
CA ILE A 51 9.57 5.19 3.22
C ILE A 51 8.77 6.43 2.78
N LEU A 52 7.46 6.32 2.57
CA LEU A 52 6.63 7.45 2.18
C LEU A 52 6.70 8.59 3.20
N ASP A 53 6.52 8.28 4.49
CA ASP A 53 6.52 9.29 5.55
C ASP A 53 7.92 9.84 5.82
N ASN A 54 8.89 8.96 6.14
CA ASN A 54 10.21 9.40 6.60
C ASN A 54 11.08 9.91 5.46
N TYR A 55 10.98 9.36 4.24
CA TYR A 55 11.86 9.74 3.14
C TYR A 55 11.25 10.82 2.24
N TYR A 56 9.97 10.72 1.87
CA TYR A 56 9.35 11.65 0.92
C TYR A 56 8.59 12.78 1.62
N LEU A 57 7.54 12.46 2.39
CA LEU A 57 6.61 13.44 2.96
C LEU A 57 7.27 14.34 4.02
N SER A 58 8.17 13.79 4.84
CA SER A 58 8.93 14.58 5.81
C SER A 58 9.81 15.65 5.16
N ARG A 59 10.14 15.48 3.86
CA ARG A 59 11.04 16.34 3.09
C ARG A 59 10.32 17.26 2.11
N VAL A 60 8.99 17.34 2.19
CA VAL A 60 8.21 18.30 1.38
C VAL A 60 8.73 19.72 1.61
N GLY A 61 9.19 20.38 0.54
CA GLY A 61 9.76 21.73 0.59
C GLY A 61 11.18 21.83 1.15
N LEU A 62 11.85 20.72 1.45
CA LEU A 62 13.22 20.73 1.99
C LEU A 62 14.18 21.43 1.03
N GLY A 63 14.87 22.46 1.53
CA GLY A 63 15.87 23.21 0.77
C GLY A 63 15.30 24.05 -0.37
N VAL A 64 13.98 24.17 -0.52
CA VAL A 64 13.32 25.03 -1.52
C VAL A 64 13.02 26.37 -0.86
N HIS A 65 13.65 27.44 -1.32
CA HIS A 65 13.57 28.77 -0.66
C HIS A 65 12.69 29.78 -1.41
N SER A 66 12.19 29.42 -2.60
CA SER A 66 11.42 30.31 -3.45
C SER A 66 10.44 29.54 -4.33
N GLY A 67 9.22 30.07 -4.48
CA GLY A 67 8.14 29.45 -5.24
C GLY A 67 7.32 28.46 -4.41
N ASN A 68 6.26 27.95 -5.01
CA ASN A 68 5.33 27.03 -4.37
C ASN A 68 6.05 25.70 -4.12
N LYS A 69 6.11 25.27 -2.87
CA LYS A 69 6.79 24.03 -2.45
C LYS A 69 5.93 22.80 -2.78
N ILE A 70 4.61 22.95 -2.76
CA ILE A 70 3.63 21.99 -3.25
C ILE A 70 3.07 22.55 -4.55
N THR A 71 3.15 21.78 -5.62
CA THR A 71 2.76 22.23 -6.97
C THR A 71 1.44 21.63 -7.43
N TYR A 72 1.03 20.49 -6.85
CA TYR A 72 -0.25 19.86 -7.13
C TYR A 72 -0.69 19.03 -5.92
N ALA A 73 -1.98 19.04 -5.61
CA ALA A 73 -2.57 18.25 -4.53
C ALA A 73 -3.99 17.86 -4.94
N SER A 74 -4.25 16.56 -4.99
CA SER A 74 -5.57 15.96 -5.19
C SER A 74 -5.80 14.84 -4.18
N ASP A 75 -7.00 14.29 -4.14
CA ASP A 75 -7.35 13.17 -3.27
C ASP A 75 -6.49 11.93 -3.55
N ASP A 76 -5.98 11.73 -4.76
CA ASP A 76 -5.23 10.53 -5.18
C ASP A 76 -3.77 10.81 -5.54
N SER A 77 -3.33 12.07 -5.43
CA SER A 77 -1.97 12.44 -5.78
C SER A 77 -1.46 13.68 -5.07
N LEU A 78 -0.15 13.74 -4.92
CA LEU A 78 0.57 14.86 -4.33
C LEU A 78 1.85 15.12 -5.13
N GLN A 79 2.01 16.33 -5.63
CA GLN A 79 3.24 16.79 -6.26
C GLN A 79 3.88 17.92 -5.47
N PHE A 80 5.17 17.78 -5.18
CA PHE A 80 5.93 18.77 -4.43
C PHE A 80 7.38 18.78 -4.86
N ASP A 81 8.06 19.87 -4.51
CA ASP A 81 9.46 20.05 -4.75
C ASP A 81 10.27 19.81 -3.47
N SER A 82 11.40 19.13 -3.62
CA SER A 82 12.31 18.85 -2.51
C SER A 82 13.75 18.71 -2.99
N ARG A 83 14.70 19.10 -2.14
CA ARG A 83 16.10 18.71 -2.27
C ARG A 83 16.32 17.46 -1.44
N LEU A 84 16.27 16.31 -2.09
CA LEU A 84 16.57 15.03 -1.48
C LEU A 84 18.08 14.84 -1.49
N ASP A 85 18.67 14.50 -0.33
CA ASP A 85 20.05 14.05 -0.28
C ASP A 85 20.15 12.74 -1.07
N ASP A 86 20.71 12.82 -2.27
CA ASP A 86 21.18 11.66 -2.99
C ASP A 86 22.61 11.31 -2.55
N ALA A 87 23.02 10.06 -2.73
CA ALA A 87 24.37 9.61 -2.39
C ALA A 87 25.47 10.39 -3.15
N SER A 88 25.10 11.15 -4.19
CA SER A 88 25.97 12.05 -4.95
C SER A 88 26.20 13.41 -4.27
N GLY A 89 25.44 13.77 -3.23
CA GLY A 89 25.56 15.07 -2.56
C GLY A 89 25.19 16.24 -3.47
N ASP A 90 24.38 16.00 -4.50
CA ASP A 90 24.01 17.05 -5.45
C ASP A 90 22.88 17.90 -4.84
N ASN A 91 23.06 19.22 -4.83
CA ASN A 91 22.11 20.16 -4.23
C ASN A 91 20.96 20.48 -5.19
N LYS A 92 20.57 19.49 -5.99
CA LYS A 92 19.59 19.59 -7.06
C LYS A 92 18.18 19.58 -6.49
N LYS A 93 17.33 20.42 -7.06
CA LYS A 93 15.89 20.42 -6.80
C LYS A 93 15.25 19.29 -7.61
N TYR A 94 14.49 18.43 -6.94
CA TYR A 94 13.71 17.37 -7.54
C TYR A 94 12.23 17.67 -7.42
N THR A 95 11.46 17.31 -8.45
CA THR A 95 10.00 17.28 -8.38
C THR A 95 9.55 15.86 -8.09
N ILE A 96 8.87 15.68 -6.97
CA ILE A 96 8.33 14.40 -6.51
C ILE A 96 6.84 14.37 -6.77
N LEU A 97 6.35 13.29 -7.37
CA LEU A 97 4.93 13.03 -7.57
C LEU A 97 4.59 11.67 -6.95
N ILE A 98 3.74 11.67 -5.93
CA ILE A 98 3.14 10.47 -5.36
C ILE A 98 1.74 10.36 -5.96
N ILE A 99 1.42 9.25 -6.61
CA ILE A 99 0.16 9.12 -7.35
C ILE A 99 -0.30 7.66 -7.39
N LYS A 100 -1.62 7.48 -7.52
CA LYS A 100 -2.20 6.23 -8.02
C LYS A 100 -2.11 6.15 -9.54
N ASP A 101 -1.34 5.19 -10.05
CA ASP A 101 -1.22 4.98 -11.49
C ASP A 101 -2.51 4.40 -12.11
N GLY A 102 -2.58 4.37 -13.44
CA GLY A 102 -3.77 3.89 -14.16
C GLY A 102 -4.07 2.39 -14.01
N ASN A 103 -3.24 1.65 -13.26
CA ASN A 103 -3.42 0.24 -12.96
C ASN A 103 -3.67 0.02 -11.44
N ASP A 104 -4.13 1.06 -10.74
CA ASP A 104 -4.36 1.06 -9.28
C ASP A 104 -3.12 0.68 -8.46
N ASN A 105 -1.94 1.16 -8.88
CA ASN A 105 -0.72 1.04 -8.07
C ASN A 105 -0.31 2.38 -7.49
N LEU A 106 0.18 2.35 -6.25
CA LEU A 106 0.91 3.45 -5.67
C LEU A 106 2.30 3.54 -6.32
N VAL A 107 2.61 4.70 -6.89
CA VAL A 107 3.91 4.98 -7.52
C VAL A 107 4.42 6.34 -7.08
N VAL A 108 5.72 6.44 -6.83
CA VAL A 108 6.42 7.70 -6.61
C VAL A 108 7.36 7.96 -7.78
N TYR A 109 7.16 9.09 -8.43
CA TYR A 109 8.04 9.60 -9.48
C TYR A 109 8.96 10.68 -8.92
N ARG A 110 10.22 10.67 -9.36
CA ARG A 110 11.21 11.72 -9.17
C ARG A 110 11.62 12.24 -10.54
N ASP A 111 11.37 13.52 -10.81
CA ASP A 111 11.60 14.16 -12.11
C ASP A 111 10.98 13.38 -13.29
N GLY A 112 9.82 12.73 -13.06
CA GLY A 112 9.10 11.93 -14.06
C GLY A 112 9.60 10.49 -14.25
N VAL A 113 10.59 10.04 -13.48
CA VAL A 113 11.08 8.65 -13.47
C VAL A 113 10.58 7.94 -12.20
N ILE A 114 10.17 6.68 -12.31
CA ILE A 114 9.77 5.88 -11.14
C ILE A 114 10.96 5.74 -10.20
N ASP A 115 10.77 6.18 -8.97
CA ASP A 115 11.76 6.15 -7.90
C ASP A 115 11.36 5.13 -6.82
N PHE A 116 10.06 4.95 -6.58
CA PHE A 116 9.53 3.97 -5.62
C PHE A 116 8.19 3.39 -6.10
N GLY A 117 7.98 2.09 -5.86
CA GLY A 117 6.84 1.32 -6.40
C GLY A 117 7.16 0.62 -7.74
N PRO A 118 6.14 0.06 -8.42
CA PRO A 118 4.70 0.09 -8.08
C PRO A 118 4.30 -0.86 -6.95
N PHE A 119 3.32 -0.44 -6.13
CA PHE A 119 2.68 -1.29 -5.12
C PHE A 119 1.18 -1.39 -5.39
N ALA A 120 0.66 -2.62 -5.48
CA ALA A 120 -0.76 -2.86 -5.77
C ALA A 120 -1.67 -2.33 -4.65
N LEU A 121 -2.60 -1.47 -5.01
CA LEU A 121 -3.67 -1.00 -4.15
C LEU A 121 -4.91 -1.88 -4.34
N SER A 122 -5.80 -1.86 -3.36
CA SER A 122 -7.03 -2.65 -3.44
C SER A 122 -7.96 -2.18 -4.56
N ASP A 123 -8.84 -3.06 -5.02
CA ASP A 123 -9.92 -2.71 -5.97
C ASP A 123 -10.96 -1.68 -5.47
N ASN A 124 -10.82 -1.16 -4.23
CA ASN A 124 -11.72 -0.17 -3.67
C ASN A 124 -11.50 1.21 -4.32
N THR A 125 -12.58 1.97 -4.48
CA THR A 125 -12.51 3.31 -5.11
C THR A 125 -11.69 4.31 -4.30
N ASP A 126 -11.67 4.15 -2.97
CA ASP A 126 -10.94 5.00 -2.01
C ASP A 126 -9.69 4.28 -1.45
N ASN A 127 -8.99 3.53 -2.31
CA ASN A 127 -7.80 2.75 -1.97
C ASN A 127 -6.53 3.60 -1.71
N LEU A 128 -6.52 4.84 -2.19
CA LEU A 128 -5.52 5.85 -1.87
C LEU A 128 -6.24 7.18 -1.71
N LYS A 129 -6.09 7.80 -0.53
CA LYS A 129 -6.67 9.10 -0.24
C LYS A 129 -5.70 10.00 0.52
N PHE A 130 -5.44 11.18 -0.02
CA PHE A 130 -4.75 12.28 0.63
C PHE A 130 -5.77 13.30 1.12
N THR A 131 -5.81 13.53 2.42
CA THR A 131 -6.62 14.60 3.03
C THR A 131 -5.68 15.65 3.59
N TYR A 132 -5.76 16.86 3.06
CA TYR A 132 -4.84 17.94 3.40
C TYR A 132 -5.42 18.90 4.43
N TYR A 133 -4.57 19.40 5.32
CA TYR A 133 -4.96 20.28 6.42
C TYR A 133 -4.14 21.57 6.43
N LYS A 134 -4.82 22.69 6.67
CA LYS A 134 -4.26 24.05 6.69
C LYS A 134 -4.02 24.53 8.13
N TYR A 135 -3.11 25.48 8.31
CA TYR A 135 -2.74 26.03 9.64
C TYR A 135 -3.94 26.52 10.48
N ASP A 136 -4.92 27.14 9.83
CA ASP A 136 -6.05 27.82 10.47
C ASP A 136 -7.35 27.00 10.41
N SER A 137 -7.29 25.74 9.97
CA SER A 137 -8.46 24.88 9.82
C SER A 137 -8.12 23.42 10.13
N ALA A 138 -8.72 22.90 11.21
CA ALA A 138 -8.75 21.47 11.50
C ALA A 138 -9.66 20.68 10.54
N THR A 139 -10.38 21.36 9.66
CA THR A 139 -11.24 20.73 8.65
C THR A 139 -10.39 20.42 7.43
N GLY A 140 -10.11 19.13 7.21
CA GLY A 140 -9.55 18.62 5.96
C GLY A 140 -10.61 18.61 4.87
N GLY A 141 -10.19 18.75 3.61
CA GLY A 141 -11.11 18.74 2.47
C GLY A 141 -10.44 19.22 1.18
N ASP A 142 -11.26 19.38 0.14
CA ASP A 142 -10.83 19.79 -1.19
C ASP A 142 -10.00 21.08 -1.12
N ILE A 143 -8.77 21.00 -1.62
CA ILE A 143 -7.87 22.16 -1.67
C ILE A 143 -8.00 22.83 -3.02
N GLU A 144 -8.45 24.08 -3.01
CA GLU A 144 -8.29 24.95 -4.16
C GLU A 144 -6.79 25.18 -4.45
N GLU A 145 -6.38 25.14 -5.72
CA GLU A 145 -4.98 25.36 -6.15
C GLU A 145 -4.36 26.66 -5.59
N SER A 146 -5.18 27.66 -5.28
CA SER A 146 -4.78 28.92 -4.65
C SER A 146 -4.28 28.79 -3.20
N SER A 147 -4.51 27.65 -2.56
CA SER A 147 -4.24 27.38 -1.14
C SER A 147 -3.13 26.37 -0.88
N LEU A 148 -2.38 25.95 -1.91
CA LEU A 148 -1.33 24.93 -1.78
C LEU A 148 -0.23 25.33 -0.77
N ASP A 149 0.08 26.62 -0.69
CA ASP A 149 1.10 27.14 0.24
C ASP A 149 0.65 27.13 1.71
N LEU A 150 -0.65 26.95 1.97
CA LEU A 150 -1.21 26.91 3.33
C LEU A 150 -1.27 25.50 3.92
N ILE A 151 -0.95 24.47 3.12
CA ILE A 151 -0.96 23.08 3.56
C ILE A 151 0.17 22.88 4.58
N GLN A 152 -0.15 22.24 5.70
CA GLN A 152 0.82 21.93 6.75
C GLN A 152 0.99 20.45 7.02
N SER A 153 -0.06 19.70 6.76
CA SER A 153 -0.07 18.27 7.00
C SER A 153 -1.00 17.58 6.05
N VAL A 154 -0.76 16.29 5.90
CA VAL A 154 -1.56 15.39 5.10
C VAL A 154 -1.87 14.16 5.93
N GLU A 155 -3.14 13.76 5.96
CA GLU A 155 -3.55 12.42 6.34
C GLU A 155 -3.55 11.57 5.06
N VAL A 156 -2.83 10.46 5.07
CA VAL A 156 -2.80 9.52 3.96
C VAL A 156 -3.50 8.24 4.40
N ASP A 157 -4.52 7.85 3.66
CA ASP A 157 -5.25 6.60 3.81
C ASP A 157 -4.92 5.69 2.62
N ILE A 158 -4.33 4.52 2.87
CA ILE A 158 -3.88 3.59 1.82
C ILE A 158 -4.38 2.19 2.14
N GLU A 159 -4.92 1.51 1.14
CA GLU A 159 -5.29 0.11 1.23
C GLU A 159 -4.56 -0.71 0.16
N PHE A 160 -3.69 -1.60 0.61
CA PHE A 160 -2.95 -2.54 -0.24
C PHE A 160 -3.72 -3.86 -0.36
N GLU A 161 -3.50 -4.58 -1.46
CA GLU A 161 -4.01 -5.93 -1.63
C GLU A 161 -2.93 -6.91 -2.08
N TYR A 162 -3.06 -8.17 -1.66
CA TYR A 162 -2.34 -9.29 -2.25
C TYR A 162 -3.29 -10.42 -2.61
N GLN A 163 -2.98 -11.03 -3.75
CA GLN A 163 -3.68 -12.20 -4.23
C GLN A 163 -3.31 -13.41 -3.38
N THR A 164 -4.35 -14.12 -2.94
CA THR A 164 -4.27 -15.33 -2.12
C THR A 164 -5.10 -16.44 -2.74
N TYR A 165 -5.08 -17.60 -2.09
CA TYR A 165 -5.71 -18.80 -2.64
C TYR A 165 -6.96 -19.18 -1.85
N LYS A 166 -8.04 -19.44 -2.58
CA LYS A 166 -9.25 -20.08 -2.04
C LYS A 166 -9.59 -21.31 -2.86
N MET A 167 -9.82 -22.41 -2.17
CA MET A 167 -10.05 -23.73 -2.76
C MET A 167 -11.25 -23.80 -3.73
N GLU A 168 -12.26 -22.96 -3.53
CA GLU A 168 -13.50 -22.97 -4.31
C GLU A 168 -13.50 -22.03 -5.53
N SER A 169 -12.90 -20.84 -5.42
CA SER A 169 -12.89 -19.81 -6.47
C SER A 169 -11.54 -19.61 -7.15
N GLY A 170 -10.48 -20.27 -6.67
CA GLY A 170 -9.11 -20.19 -7.20
C GLY A 170 -8.34 -18.94 -6.78
N VAL A 171 -9.03 -17.83 -6.51
CA VAL A 171 -8.44 -16.55 -6.10
C VAL A 171 -9.26 -15.95 -4.96
N ASP A 172 -8.55 -15.40 -3.97
CA ASP A 172 -9.09 -14.54 -2.92
C ASP A 172 -8.10 -13.40 -2.67
N TYR A 173 -8.48 -12.34 -1.95
CA TYR A 173 -7.60 -11.20 -1.71
C TYR A 173 -7.50 -10.90 -0.22
N VAL A 174 -6.28 -10.77 0.27
CA VAL A 174 -6.05 -10.16 1.59
C VAL A 174 -5.79 -8.68 1.38
N ARG A 175 -6.41 -7.86 2.22
CA ARG A 175 -6.32 -6.40 2.16
C ARG A 175 -5.73 -5.89 3.47
N HIS A 176 -4.92 -4.84 3.38
CA HIS A 176 -4.36 -4.19 4.55
C HIS A 176 -4.47 -2.69 4.38
N LYS A 177 -5.21 -2.07 5.31
CA LYS A 177 -5.50 -0.65 5.33
C LYS A 177 -4.68 0.03 6.41
N ILE A 178 -3.96 1.08 6.04
CA ILE A 178 -3.17 1.88 6.97
C ILE A 178 -3.48 3.35 6.74
N LYS A 179 -3.61 4.08 7.85
CA LYS A 179 -3.81 5.51 7.90
C LYS A 179 -2.71 6.15 8.74
N PHE A 180 -2.07 7.18 8.20
CA PHE A 180 -1.03 7.91 8.91
C PHE A 180 -1.06 9.41 8.59
N TRP A 181 -0.41 10.19 9.45
CA TRP A 181 -0.35 11.65 9.36
C TRP A 181 1.08 12.08 9.16
N SER A 182 1.32 12.95 8.19
CA SER A 182 2.62 13.56 7.96
C SER A 182 2.54 15.08 8.07
N TYR A 183 3.48 15.67 8.82
CA TYR A 183 3.60 17.11 9.01
C TYR A 183 4.77 17.66 8.19
N PHE A 184 4.49 18.65 7.35
CA PHE A 184 5.46 19.26 6.43
C PHE A 184 6.31 20.32 7.14
N LYS A 185 7.28 19.86 7.94
CA LYS A 185 8.13 20.73 8.77
C LYS A 185 8.97 21.74 7.97
N ASN A 186 9.36 21.37 6.75
CA ASN A 186 10.27 22.18 5.92
C ASN A 186 9.56 23.25 5.08
N LEU A 187 8.23 23.35 5.17
CA LEU A 187 7.51 24.44 4.49
C LEU A 187 7.77 25.81 5.15
N TYR A 188 8.09 25.83 6.45
CA TYR A 188 8.22 27.04 7.27
C TYR A 188 9.65 27.44 7.62
N LEU A 189 10.63 26.67 7.13
CA LEU A 189 12.06 26.99 7.19
C LEU A 189 12.50 27.63 5.87
#